data_AF-A0A956NIV2-F1
#
_entry.id   AF-A0A956NIV2-F1
#
_cell.length_a   1.000
_cell.length_b   1.000
_cell.length_c   1.000
_cell.angle_alpha   90.00
_cell.angle_beta   90.00
_cell.angle_gamma   90.00
#
_symmetry.space_group_name_H-M   'P 1'
#
loop_
_entity.id
_entity.type
_entity.pdbx_description
1 polymer ?
#
loop_
_entity_poly.entity_id
_entity_poly.type
_entity_poly.pdbx_seq_one_letter_code
_entity_poly.pdbx_strand_id
1 'polypeptide(L)'
;MMFVRAIRTAIAMPHLLMAAPFVALLLASTALTGAAQSRDAGTPSSAFLSDLAGEWQGTLTYRDYQSDRRVSIPLAMSNTVEKVGGVLHSDIQFTDPGRIIRNLDMSTLSADGSEWIALSVADGEFDEERLIIASFDKTPSGWQVVLTGSGQDDGRPADLRITRTLSGDSFTSTKEVRLQGAPDAEWAFRNGFEVTRVVPSVEQLLGNWKVDLRPTPGADDYFQSFVVRREAEGGTLSGEFYGTPVQNFEVNLDWGYVSFAFTTEDGSGTYHTSGKVVAGRLEGRTHSLGRGFLAEWSAVRE
;
A
#
# COMPACT_ATOMS: atom_id res chain seq x y z
N MET A 1 9.12 -11.79 -22.38
CA MET A 1 8.25 -12.72 -21.60
C MET A 1 9.02 -13.42 -20.46
N MET A 2 10.05 -12.76 -19.88
CA MET A 2 10.92 -13.28 -18.79
C MET A 2 10.96 -12.37 -17.55
N PHE A 3 10.51 -11.11 -17.64
CA PHE A 3 10.68 -10.10 -16.57
C PHE A 3 9.78 -10.35 -15.35
N VAL A 4 8.54 -10.80 -15.57
CA VAL A 4 7.62 -11.24 -14.50
C VAL A 4 8.22 -12.38 -13.66
N ARG A 5 9.08 -13.22 -14.26
CA ARG A 5 9.77 -14.29 -13.53
C ARG A 5 10.79 -13.72 -12.53
N ALA A 6 11.50 -12.63 -12.84
CA ALA A 6 12.52 -12.07 -11.94
C ALA A 6 11.94 -11.48 -10.64
N ILE A 7 10.70 -10.97 -10.67
CA ILE A 7 9.96 -10.58 -9.46
C ILE A 7 9.45 -11.83 -8.71
N ARG A 8 8.98 -12.85 -9.44
CA ARG A 8 8.47 -14.12 -8.86
C ARG A 8 9.56 -15.02 -8.25
N THR A 9 10.78 -15.06 -8.79
CA THR A 9 11.88 -15.88 -8.23
C THR A 9 12.40 -15.33 -6.89
N ALA A 10 11.95 -14.13 -6.47
CA ALA A 10 12.31 -13.55 -5.17
C ALA A 10 11.39 -14.03 -4.02
N ILE A 11 10.39 -14.87 -4.31
CA ILE A 11 9.25 -15.11 -3.41
C ILE A 11 8.93 -16.62 -3.22
N ALA A 12 9.20 -17.52 -4.17
CA ALA A 12 8.85 -18.94 -3.96
C ALA A 12 9.81 -19.70 -3.02
N MET A 13 9.35 -20.09 -1.81
CA MET A 13 9.98 -21.13 -0.97
C MET A 13 9.21 -22.46 -1.00
N PRO A 14 9.89 -23.62 -1.07
CA PRO A 14 9.35 -24.88 -0.57
C PRO A 14 9.75 -25.10 0.90
N HIS A 15 8.78 -25.54 1.70
CA HIS A 15 8.91 -25.88 3.12
C HIS A 15 10.06 -26.86 3.42
N LEU A 16 10.91 -26.53 4.41
CA LEU A 16 11.54 -27.54 5.27
C LEU A 16 11.95 -26.95 6.62
N LEU A 17 11.44 -27.54 7.71
CA LEU A 17 11.82 -27.27 9.11
C LEU A 17 13.28 -27.65 9.38
N MET A 18 14.03 -26.78 10.08
CA MET A 18 14.87 -27.17 11.23
C MET A 18 15.40 -25.94 11.99
N ALA A 19 15.24 -25.96 13.31
CA ALA A 19 15.73 -24.94 14.24
C ALA A 19 17.20 -25.21 14.64
N ALA A 20 18.02 -24.16 14.72
CA ALA A 20 19.32 -24.16 15.38
C ALA A 20 19.61 -22.77 16.02
N PRO A 21 20.34 -22.69 17.15
CA PRO A 21 20.43 -21.49 17.97
C PRO A 21 21.53 -20.53 17.46
N PHE A 22 21.24 -19.22 17.43
CA PHE A 22 22.21 -18.18 17.10
C PHE A 22 22.79 -17.51 18.36
N VAL A 23 24.11 -17.36 18.36
CA VAL A 23 24.91 -16.64 19.35
C VAL A 23 24.92 -15.15 18.98
N ALA A 24 24.54 -14.28 19.93
CA ALA A 24 24.58 -12.83 19.77
C ALA A 24 26.01 -12.29 19.99
N LEU A 25 26.54 -11.53 19.03
CA LEU A 25 27.79 -10.77 19.18
C LEU A 25 27.47 -9.27 19.09
N LEU A 26 27.65 -8.56 20.21
CA LEU A 26 27.51 -7.11 20.31
C LEU A 26 28.73 -6.42 19.65
N LEU A 27 28.48 -5.46 18.76
CA LEU A 27 29.48 -4.46 18.36
C LEU A 27 29.00 -3.08 18.79
N ALA A 28 29.78 -2.45 19.67
CA ALA A 28 29.58 -1.08 20.12
C ALA A 28 30.06 -0.09 19.05
N SER A 29 29.30 0.99 18.84
CA SER A 29 29.71 2.13 18.00
C SER A 29 29.47 3.45 18.75
N THR A 30 30.48 4.31 18.68
CA THR A 30 30.65 5.60 19.34
C THR A 30 29.56 6.62 19.01
N ALA A 31 29.08 7.34 20.05
CA ALA A 31 27.98 8.29 20.00
C ALA A 31 28.36 9.66 19.40
N LEU A 32 27.50 10.17 18.52
CA LEU A 32 27.32 11.62 18.29
C LEU A 32 26.12 12.08 19.12
N THR A 33 26.33 13.07 19.98
CA THR A 33 25.31 13.70 20.83
C THR A 33 24.36 14.56 19.99
N GLY A 34 23.30 13.95 19.48
CA GLY A 34 22.02 14.61 19.22
C GLY A 34 21.07 14.32 20.37
N ALA A 35 20.15 15.24 20.70
CA ALA A 35 19.14 15.04 21.74
C ALA A 35 18.45 13.67 21.55
N ALA A 36 18.74 12.73 22.44
CA ALA A 36 18.26 11.37 22.34
C ALA A 36 16.76 11.35 22.56
N GLN A 37 15.99 11.28 21.47
CA GLN A 37 14.61 10.84 21.56
C GLN A 37 14.62 9.44 22.19
N SER A 38 13.76 9.22 23.19
CA SER A 38 13.62 7.93 23.85
C SER A 38 13.29 6.86 22.80
N ARG A 39 14.20 5.92 22.59
CA ARG A 39 14.00 4.75 21.73
C ARG A 39 13.32 3.67 22.57
N ASP A 40 12.21 3.14 22.08
CA ASP A 40 11.62 1.93 22.64
C ASP A 40 12.22 0.72 21.90
N ALA A 41 13.18 0.08 22.55
CA ALA A 41 13.79 -1.15 22.08
C ALA A 41 13.09 -2.30 22.82
N GLY A 42 12.13 -2.93 22.15
CA GLY A 42 11.29 -3.97 22.72
C GLY A 42 10.62 -4.83 21.65
N THR A 43 10.03 -5.95 22.08
CA THR A 43 9.24 -6.82 21.22
C THR A 43 8.05 -6.05 20.66
N PRO A 44 7.93 -5.88 19.32
CA PRO A 44 6.84 -5.12 18.75
C PRO A 44 5.51 -5.86 18.86
N SER A 45 4.42 -5.10 18.93
CA SER A 45 3.06 -5.60 18.64
C SER A 45 2.63 -5.15 17.26
N SER A 46 1.61 -5.79 16.66
CA SER A 46 1.08 -5.39 15.35
C SER A 46 0.49 -3.98 15.32
N ALA A 47 0.32 -3.31 16.47
CA ALA A 47 -0.23 -1.97 16.56
C ALA A 47 0.57 -0.93 15.74
N PHE A 48 1.89 -1.05 15.61
CA PHE A 48 2.67 -0.05 14.83
C PHE A 48 2.35 -0.08 13.32
N LEU A 49 1.74 -1.15 12.82
CA LEU A 49 1.33 -1.24 11.42
C LEU A 49 0.27 -0.20 11.06
N SER A 50 -0.51 0.30 12.05
CA SER A 50 -1.45 1.41 11.82
C SER A 50 -0.78 2.68 11.32
N ASP A 51 0.51 2.87 11.64
CA ASP A 51 1.29 4.03 11.20
C ASP A 51 1.45 4.06 9.66
N LEU A 52 1.26 2.92 8.99
CA LEU A 52 1.32 2.78 7.53
C LEU A 52 -0.02 3.02 6.81
N ALA A 53 -1.14 3.18 7.53
CA ALA A 53 -2.44 3.36 6.90
C ALA A 53 -2.46 4.61 6.00
N GLY A 54 -3.15 4.52 4.85
CA GLY A 54 -3.28 5.60 3.88
C GLY A 54 -2.68 5.29 2.52
N GLU A 55 -2.65 6.31 1.67
CA GLU A 55 -2.17 6.23 0.29
C GLU A 55 -0.68 6.63 0.20
N TRP A 56 0.06 5.92 -0.64
CA TRP A 56 1.51 6.08 -0.83
C TRP A 56 1.88 6.02 -2.30
N GLN A 57 2.88 6.82 -2.69
CA GLN A 57 3.41 6.82 -4.05
C GLN A 57 4.92 6.91 -4.07
N GLY A 58 5.56 6.29 -5.06
CA GLY A 58 7.01 6.38 -5.21
C GLY A 58 7.53 5.38 -6.23
N THR A 59 8.60 4.68 -5.87
CA THR A 59 9.28 3.78 -6.79
C THR A 59 9.55 2.41 -6.17
N LEU A 60 9.42 1.38 -7.00
CA LEU A 60 9.97 0.04 -6.76
C LEU A 60 11.28 -0.06 -7.54
N THR A 61 12.37 -0.39 -6.85
CA THR A 61 13.68 -0.64 -7.45
C THR A 61 14.03 -2.12 -7.29
N TYR A 62 14.50 -2.75 -8.36
CA TYR A 62 14.94 -4.15 -8.34
C TYR A 62 16.23 -4.35 -9.13
N ARG A 63 16.98 -5.40 -8.79
CA ARG A 63 18.17 -5.84 -9.51
C ARG A 63 17.75 -6.76 -10.67
N ASP A 64 17.99 -6.32 -11.90
CA ASP A 64 17.81 -7.13 -13.11
C ASP A 64 18.97 -8.13 -13.25
N TYR A 65 18.67 -9.43 -13.25
CA TYR A 65 19.70 -10.47 -13.37
C TYR A 65 20.38 -10.50 -14.74
N GLN A 66 19.74 -10.00 -15.79
CA GLN A 66 20.32 -10.06 -17.13
C GLN A 66 21.44 -9.02 -17.29
N SER A 67 21.23 -7.82 -16.77
CA SER A 67 22.17 -6.70 -16.91
C SER A 67 22.96 -6.40 -15.65
N ASP A 68 22.60 -7.00 -14.52
CA ASP A 68 23.07 -6.68 -13.18
C ASP A 68 22.84 -5.23 -12.74
N ARG A 69 21.90 -4.53 -13.41
CA ARG A 69 21.57 -3.14 -13.13
C ARG A 69 20.36 -3.03 -12.23
N ARG A 70 20.29 -1.91 -11.50
CA ARG A 70 19.06 -1.51 -10.82
C ARG A 70 18.11 -0.89 -11.83
N VAL A 71 16.87 -1.35 -11.80
CA VAL A 71 15.76 -0.81 -12.57
C VAL A 71 14.73 -0.28 -11.58
N SER A 72 14.24 0.93 -11.82
CA SER A 72 13.23 1.58 -10.99
C SER A 72 11.97 1.82 -11.81
N ILE A 73 10.82 1.47 -11.25
CA ILE A 73 9.51 1.64 -11.86
C ILE A 73 8.57 2.37 -10.89
N PRO A 74 7.58 3.13 -11.39
CA PRO A 74 6.58 3.76 -10.53
C PRO A 74 5.80 2.72 -9.73
N LEU A 75 5.56 3.03 -8.46
CA LEU A 75 4.78 2.24 -7.52
C LEU A 75 3.75 3.13 -6.82
N ALA A 76 2.53 2.62 -6.70
CA ALA A 76 1.48 3.14 -5.83
C ALA A 76 1.08 2.05 -4.82
N MET A 77 0.75 2.45 -3.59
CA MET A 77 0.39 1.53 -2.52
C MET A 77 -0.73 2.15 -1.67
N SER A 78 -1.83 1.41 -1.50
CA SER A 78 -2.92 1.78 -0.59
C SER A 78 -2.95 0.83 0.58
N ASN A 79 -2.82 1.37 1.79
CA ASN A 79 -2.74 0.61 3.02
C ASN A 79 -3.99 0.82 3.88
N THR A 80 -4.62 -0.27 4.29
CA THR A 80 -5.69 -0.27 5.29
C THR A 80 -5.30 -1.21 6.43
N VAL A 81 -5.73 -0.90 7.65
CA VAL A 81 -5.41 -1.71 8.82
C VAL A 81 -6.69 -2.11 9.54
N GLU A 82 -6.84 -3.40 9.79
CA GLU A 82 -7.96 -3.90 10.58
C GLU A 82 -7.86 -3.39 12.02
N LYS A 83 -8.95 -2.77 12.50
CA LYS A 83 -9.03 -2.24 13.88
C LYS A 83 -8.89 -3.33 14.94
N VAL A 84 -9.20 -4.57 14.59
CA VAL A 84 -9.12 -5.76 15.45
C VAL A 84 -8.08 -6.69 14.83
N GLY A 85 -7.09 -7.13 15.61
CA GLY A 85 -6.04 -8.04 15.14
C GLY A 85 -4.83 -7.35 14.49
N GLY A 86 -4.95 -6.09 14.03
CA GLY A 86 -3.83 -5.32 13.52
C GLY A 86 -3.23 -5.92 12.24
N VAL A 87 -4.08 -6.37 11.32
CA VAL A 87 -3.65 -6.85 10.01
C VAL A 87 -3.58 -5.67 9.06
N LEU A 88 -2.40 -5.45 8.47
CA LEU A 88 -2.18 -4.52 7.39
C LEU A 88 -2.55 -5.17 6.07
N HIS A 89 -3.44 -4.55 5.31
CA HIS A 89 -3.76 -4.88 3.93
C HIS A 89 -3.16 -3.81 3.02
N SER A 90 -2.33 -4.23 2.08
CA SER A 90 -1.64 -3.37 1.13
C SER A 90 -2.04 -3.76 -0.30
N ASP A 91 -2.71 -2.84 -1.00
CA ASP A 91 -2.97 -2.93 -2.43
C ASP A 91 -1.87 -2.19 -3.18
N ILE A 92 -0.96 -2.95 -3.81
CA ILE A 92 0.25 -2.43 -4.43
C ILE A 92 0.10 -2.52 -5.95
N GLN A 93 0.36 -1.41 -6.64
CA GLN A 93 0.33 -1.33 -8.09
C GLN A 93 1.65 -0.79 -8.61
N PHE A 94 2.20 -1.43 -9.64
CA PHE A 94 3.39 -0.96 -10.34
C PHE A 94 3.33 -1.32 -11.82
N THR A 95 4.12 -0.61 -12.63
CA THR A 95 4.17 -0.84 -14.09
C THR A 95 5.45 -1.56 -14.47
N ASP A 96 5.31 -2.78 -14.98
CA ASP A 96 6.40 -3.56 -15.58
C ASP A 96 6.14 -3.62 -17.09
N PRO A 97 7.14 -3.37 -17.94
CA PRO A 97 6.98 -2.58 -19.17
C PRO A 97 5.75 -2.97 -20.00
N GLY A 98 4.79 -2.03 -20.04
CA GLY A 98 3.55 -2.12 -20.82
C GLY A 98 2.35 -2.74 -20.09
N ARG A 99 2.50 -3.23 -18.85
CA ARG A 99 1.40 -3.82 -18.07
C ARG A 99 1.40 -3.33 -16.63
N ILE A 100 0.20 -3.01 -16.14
CA ILE A 100 -0.04 -2.78 -14.71
C ILE A 100 -0.06 -4.15 -14.01
N ILE A 101 0.78 -4.29 -13.00
CA ILE A 101 0.79 -5.41 -12.07
C ILE A 101 0.16 -4.93 -10.78
N ARG A 102 -0.72 -5.76 -10.22
CA ARG A 102 -1.35 -5.54 -8.92
C ARG A 102 -0.99 -6.70 -8.00
N ASN A 103 -0.54 -6.38 -6.80
CA ASN A 103 -0.23 -7.32 -5.74
C ASN A 103 -1.05 -6.94 -4.50
N LEU A 104 -1.69 -7.93 -3.88
CA LEU A 104 -2.37 -7.75 -2.61
C LEU A 104 -1.54 -8.40 -1.52
N ASP A 105 -1.03 -7.61 -0.59
CA ASP A 105 -0.27 -8.10 0.56
C ASP A 105 -1.10 -7.97 1.84
N MET A 106 -1.10 -9.00 2.66
CA MET A 106 -1.59 -8.98 4.03
C MET A 106 -0.40 -9.19 4.96
N SER A 107 -0.24 -8.35 5.98
CA SER A 107 0.88 -8.45 6.93
C SER A 107 0.41 -8.32 8.37
N THR A 108 0.99 -9.13 9.24
CA THR A 108 0.79 -9.06 10.69
C THR A 108 2.03 -9.56 11.42
N LEU A 109 2.00 -9.59 12.75
CA LEU A 109 3.04 -10.20 13.57
C LEU A 109 2.52 -11.47 14.25
N SER A 110 3.43 -12.38 14.60
CA SER A 110 3.13 -13.46 15.53
C SER A 110 2.66 -12.90 16.89
N ALA A 111 1.93 -13.71 17.65
CA ALA A 111 1.36 -13.28 18.93
C ALA A 111 2.42 -12.85 19.97
N ASP A 112 3.62 -13.42 19.88
CA ASP A 112 4.78 -13.08 20.70
C ASP A 112 5.65 -11.98 20.09
N GLY A 113 5.26 -11.41 18.95
CA GLY A 113 5.97 -10.33 18.26
C GLY A 113 7.36 -10.70 17.72
N SER A 114 7.68 -11.99 17.60
CA SER A 114 8.98 -12.47 17.13
C SER A 114 9.08 -12.65 15.62
N GLU A 115 7.94 -12.83 14.94
CA GLU A 115 7.86 -13.03 13.49
C GLU A 115 6.98 -11.96 12.83
N TRP A 116 7.41 -11.51 11.65
CA TRP A 116 6.55 -10.87 10.66
C TRP A 116 5.98 -11.94 9.74
N ILE A 117 4.66 -11.96 9.60
CA ILE A 117 3.94 -12.90 8.74
C ILE A 117 3.31 -12.09 7.61
N ALA A 118 3.67 -12.40 6.37
CA ALA A 118 3.12 -11.79 5.17
C ALA A 118 2.50 -12.85 4.26
N LEU A 119 1.35 -12.54 3.68
CA LEU A 119 0.71 -13.29 2.62
C LEU A 119 0.57 -12.36 1.40
N SER A 120 1.05 -12.80 0.24
CA SER A 120 0.99 -12.05 -1.00
C SER A 120 0.15 -12.78 -2.05
N VAL A 121 -0.66 -12.03 -2.80
CA VAL A 121 -1.48 -12.55 -3.89
C VAL A 121 -1.27 -11.73 -5.15
N ALA A 122 -0.73 -12.37 -6.19
CA ALA A 122 -0.52 -11.76 -7.50
C ALA A 122 -0.80 -12.77 -8.62
N ASP A 123 -1.53 -12.34 -9.66
CA ASP A 123 -1.87 -13.18 -10.83
C ASP A 123 -2.50 -14.56 -10.47
N GLY A 124 -3.23 -14.65 -9.35
CA GLY A 124 -3.86 -15.89 -8.88
C GLY A 124 -2.91 -16.87 -8.16
N GLU A 125 -1.65 -16.49 -7.95
CA GLU A 125 -0.69 -17.21 -7.13
C GLU A 125 -0.66 -16.62 -5.71
N PHE A 126 -0.39 -17.48 -4.72
CA PHE A 126 -0.28 -17.14 -3.31
C PHE A 126 1.12 -17.45 -2.82
N ASP A 127 1.68 -16.57 -2.00
CA ASP A 127 2.93 -16.82 -1.29
C ASP A 127 2.84 -16.38 0.18
N GLU A 128 3.40 -17.18 1.08
CA GLU A 128 3.49 -16.87 2.52
C GLU A 128 4.96 -16.71 2.91
N GLU A 129 5.32 -15.53 3.43
CA GLU A 129 6.65 -15.23 3.96
C GLU A 129 6.57 -15.08 5.48
N ARG A 130 7.42 -15.82 6.20
CA ARG A 130 7.63 -15.68 7.64
C ARG A 130 9.07 -15.27 7.90
N LEU A 131 9.23 -14.09 8.49
CA LEU A 131 10.55 -13.54 8.79
C LEU A 131 10.68 -13.25 10.27
N ILE A 132 11.85 -13.55 10.82
CA ILE A 132 12.19 -13.25 12.21
C ILE A 132 12.47 -11.76 12.33
N ILE A 133 11.87 -11.10 13.33
CA ILE A 133 12.19 -9.73 13.68
C ILE A 133 13.54 -9.72 14.43
N ALA A 134 14.61 -9.36 13.72
CA ALA A 134 15.95 -9.30 14.27
C ALA A 134 16.19 -8.04 15.12
N SER A 135 15.58 -6.91 14.73
CA SER A 135 15.56 -5.70 15.54
C SER A 135 14.33 -4.85 15.24
N PHE A 136 13.89 -4.11 16.25
CA PHE A 136 12.81 -3.14 16.15
C PHE A 136 13.16 -1.91 16.99
N ASP A 137 13.11 -0.74 16.36
CA ASP A 137 13.37 0.54 16.99
C ASP A 137 12.20 1.48 16.68
N LYS A 138 11.46 1.92 17.71
CA LYS A 138 10.39 2.91 17.55
C LYS A 138 10.78 4.26 18.14
N THR A 139 10.45 5.32 17.41
CA THR A 139 10.51 6.71 17.87
C THR A 139 9.13 7.36 17.73
N PRO A 140 8.91 8.57 18.28
CA PRO A 140 7.66 9.30 18.04
C PRO A 140 7.41 9.65 16.57
N SER A 141 8.47 9.71 15.74
CA SER A 141 8.41 10.10 14.33
C SER A 141 8.41 8.92 13.36
N GLY A 142 8.44 7.68 13.85
CA GLY A 142 8.42 6.50 12.99
C GLY A 142 9.07 5.29 13.64
N TRP A 143 9.48 4.34 12.81
CA TRP A 143 10.07 3.09 13.27
C TRP A 143 10.99 2.49 12.21
N GLN A 144 11.91 1.65 12.66
CA GLN A 144 12.69 0.76 11.81
C GLN A 144 12.52 -0.68 12.32
N VAL A 145 12.34 -1.61 11.39
CA VAL A 145 12.36 -3.05 11.68
C VAL A 145 13.31 -3.73 10.71
N VAL A 146 14.15 -4.61 11.25
CA VAL A 146 15.01 -5.50 10.46
C VAL A 146 14.44 -6.91 10.59
N LEU A 147 14.05 -7.47 9.45
CA LEU A 147 13.51 -8.81 9.31
C LEU A 147 14.57 -9.72 8.70
N THR A 148 14.66 -10.96 9.15
CA THR A 148 15.61 -11.94 8.63
C THR A 148 14.93 -13.27 8.36
N GLY A 149 15.44 -14.02 7.39
CA GLY A 149 14.90 -15.32 7.03
C GLY A 149 15.79 -16.06 6.06
N SER A 150 15.24 -17.09 5.44
CA SER A 150 15.89 -17.82 4.34
C SER A 150 14.97 -17.80 3.12
N GLY A 151 15.53 -18.01 1.95
CA GLY A 151 14.82 -17.93 0.67
C GLY A 151 15.66 -18.46 -0.47
N GLN A 152 15.29 -18.08 -1.68
CA GLN A 152 16.11 -18.31 -2.87
C GLN A 152 16.43 -16.99 -3.57
N ASP A 153 17.61 -16.93 -4.18
CA ASP A 153 18.03 -15.89 -5.11
C ASP A 153 18.57 -16.56 -6.38
N ASP A 154 17.90 -16.33 -7.50
CA ASP A 154 18.19 -16.97 -8.80
C ASP A 154 18.28 -18.50 -8.72
N GLY A 155 17.32 -19.11 -8.00
CA GLY A 155 17.25 -20.57 -7.80
C GLY A 155 18.29 -21.15 -6.84
N ARG A 156 19.09 -20.31 -6.17
CA ARG A 156 20.08 -20.72 -5.17
C ARG A 156 19.60 -20.37 -3.77
N PRO A 157 19.82 -21.22 -2.76
CA PRO A 157 19.50 -20.88 -1.37
C PRO A 157 20.22 -19.62 -0.90
N ALA A 158 19.51 -18.74 -0.22
CA ALA A 158 20.02 -17.47 0.27
C ALA A 158 19.44 -17.12 1.64
N ASP A 159 20.23 -16.45 2.47
CA ASP A 159 19.74 -15.71 3.62
C ASP A 159 19.08 -14.41 3.14
N LEU A 160 18.00 -14.02 3.79
CA LEU A 160 17.25 -12.81 3.50
C LEU A 160 17.41 -11.81 4.65
N ARG A 161 17.55 -10.53 4.30
CA ARG A 161 17.42 -9.41 5.22
C ARG A 161 16.49 -8.37 4.61
N ILE A 162 15.45 -7.99 5.32
CA ILE A 162 14.56 -6.91 4.90
C ILE A 162 14.58 -5.82 5.95
N THR A 163 15.02 -4.62 5.57
CA THR A 163 14.96 -3.44 6.44
C THR A 163 13.80 -2.57 5.99
N ARG A 164 12.84 -2.34 6.88
CA ARG A 164 11.72 -1.41 6.65
C ARG A 164 11.84 -0.23 7.59
N THR A 165 11.69 0.98 7.06
CA THR A 165 11.80 2.22 7.83
C THR A 165 10.67 3.16 7.48
N LEU A 166 9.89 3.55 8.48
CA LEU A 166 8.96 4.66 8.45
C LEU A 166 9.61 5.87 9.12
N SER A 167 9.63 7.01 8.44
CA SER A 167 10.09 8.29 8.99
C SER A 167 9.17 9.41 8.51
N GLY A 168 8.27 9.86 9.40
CA GLY A 168 7.19 10.77 9.05
C GLY A 168 6.34 10.23 7.91
N ASP A 169 6.37 10.92 6.78
CA ASP A 169 5.64 10.56 5.56
C ASP A 169 6.49 9.80 4.54
N SER A 170 7.68 9.34 4.90
CA SER A 170 8.51 8.48 4.05
C SER A 170 8.50 7.04 4.58
N PHE A 171 8.21 6.09 3.69
CA PHE A 171 8.26 4.66 3.98
C PHE A 171 9.16 3.95 2.97
N THR A 172 10.14 3.21 3.48
CA THR A 172 11.09 2.44 2.68
C THR A 172 11.10 0.98 3.11
N SER A 173 11.36 0.11 2.15
CA SER A 173 11.64 -1.31 2.37
C SER A 173 12.79 -1.71 1.47
N THR A 174 13.82 -2.36 2.01
CA THR A 174 14.96 -2.86 1.25
C THR A 174 15.17 -4.34 1.57
N LYS A 175 15.03 -5.20 0.57
CA LYS A 175 15.36 -6.63 0.62
C LYS A 175 16.77 -6.83 0.07
N GLU A 176 17.60 -7.45 0.89
CA GLU A 176 18.95 -7.88 0.57
C GLU A 176 19.06 -9.39 0.74
N VAL A 177 19.99 -9.97 -0.01
CA VAL A 177 20.24 -11.41 -0.03
C VAL A 177 21.71 -11.70 0.17
N ARG A 178 22.00 -12.83 0.81
CA ARG A 178 23.36 -13.38 0.89
C ARG A 178 23.28 -14.87 0.59
N LEU A 179 23.98 -15.33 -0.45
CA LEU A 179 23.91 -16.74 -0.86
C LEU A 179 24.46 -17.66 0.23
N GLN A 180 23.76 -18.76 0.48
CA GLN A 180 24.23 -19.78 1.42
C GLN A 180 25.42 -20.53 0.82
N GLY A 181 26.38 -20.89 1.67
CA GLY A 181 27.68 -21.42 1.26
C GLY A 181 28.76 -20.35 1.05
N ALA A 182 28.43 -19.07 1.19
CA ALA A 182 29.38 -17.96 1.24
C ALA A 182 29.03 -17.02 2.42
N PRO A 183 29.20 -17.45 3.68
CA PRO A 183 28.75 -16.70 4.86
C PRO A 183 29.43 -15.33 5.01
N ASP A 184 30.64 -15.19 4.46
CA ASP A 184 31.42 -13.95 4.45
C ASP A 184 31.09 -13.03 3.26
N ALA A 185 30.17 -13.44 2.37
CA ALA A 185 29.72 -12.58 1.29
C ALA A 185 28.95 -11.37 1.83
N GLU A 186 29.14 -10.22 1.19
CA GLU A 186 28.36 -9.03 1.49
C GLU A 186 26.89 -9.22 1.14
N TRP A 187 26.01 -8.56 1.90
CA TRP A 187 24.59 -8.48 1.58
C TRP A 187 24.41 -7.74 0.26
N ALA A 188 23.77 -8.39 -0.71
CA ALA A 188 23.50 -7.83 -2.02
C ALA A 188 22.05 -7.34 -2.09
N PHE A 189 21.85 -6.11 -2.57
CA PHE A 189 20.51 -5.59 -2.85
C PHE A 189 19.76 -6.48 -3.86
N ARG A 190 18.53 -6.86 -3.51
CA ARG A 190 17.63 -7.60 -4.39
C ARG A 190 16.55 -6.69 -4.96
N ASN A 191 15.74 -6.12 -4.07
CA ASN A 191 14.69 -5.18 -4.42
C ASN A 191 14.34 -4.31 -3.22
N GLY A 192 13.57 -3.26 -3.46
CA GLY A 192 13.07 -2.39 -2.41
C GLY A 192 12.19 -1.30 -2.98
N PHE A 193 11.39 -0.67 -2.13
CA PHE A 193 10.62 0.51 -2.49
C PHE A 193 10.97 1.69 -1.60
N GLU A 194 10.75 2.86 -2.16
CA GLU A 194 10.73 4.13 -1.46
C GLU A 194 9.46 4.85 -1.87
N VAL A 195 8.60 5.14 -0.90
CA VAL A 195 7.32 5.79 -1.11
C VAL A 195 7.13 6.93 -0.12
N THR A 196 6.38 7.93 -0.55
CA THR A 196 5.95 9.06 0.28
C THR A 196 4.43 9.04 0.39
N ARG A 197 3.92 9.40 1.57
CA ARG A 197 2.49 9.50 1.83
C ARG A 197 1.86 10.51 0.90
N VAL A 198 0.75 10.13 0.28
CA VAL A 198 -0.03 11.05 -0.54
C VAL A 198 -0.83 11.94 0.41
N VAL A 199 -0.61 13.26 0.30
CA VAL A 199 -1.39 14.24 1.04
C VAL A 199 -2.79 14.34 0.42
N PRO A 200 -3.87 14.13 1.19
CA PRO A 200 -5.23 14.32 0.69
C PRO A 200 -5.41 15.72 0.12
N SER A 201 -5.87 15.80 -1.12
CA SER A 201 -6.12 17.08 -1.78
C SER A 201 -7.27 16.98 -2.77
N VAL A 202 -7.93 18.11 -3.02
CA VAL A 202 -9.02 18.22 -3.99
C VAL A 202 -8.59 17.82 -5.41
N GLU A 203 -7.30 17.92 -5.74
CA GLU A 203 -6.73 17.50 -7.03
C GLU A 203 -7.00 16.02 -7.32
N GLN A 204 -7.07 15.19 -6.28
CA GLN A 204 -7.38 13.77 -6.43
C GLN A 204 -8.81 13.53 -6.94
N LEU A 205 -9.74 14.47 -6.76
CA LEU A 205 -11.10 14.39 -7.28
C LEU A 205 -11.25 14.94 -8.70
N LEU A 206 -10.39 15.88 -9.12
CA LEU A 206 -10.58 16.61 -10.37
C LEU A 206 -10.49 15.70 -11.61
N GLY A 207 -11.33 15.95 -12.60
CA GLY A 207 -11.32 15.26 -13.89
C GLY A 207 -12.59 14.45 -14.14
N ASN A 208 -12.49 13.53 -15.10
CA ASN A 208 -13.58 12.67 -15.53
C ASN A 208 -13.46 11.30 -14.89
N TRP A 209 -14.59 10.78 -14.43
CA TRP A 209 -14.72 9.48 -13.80
C TRP A 209 -15.80 8.68 -14.50
N LYS A 210 -15.48 7.42 -14.80
CA LYS A 210 -16.42 6.42 -15.26
C LYS A 210 -17.00 5.71 -14.04
N VAL A 211 -18.22 6.03 -13.71
CA VAL A 211 -18.99 5.53 -12.56
C VAL A 211 -19.76 4.29 -12.98
N ASP A 212 -19.64 3.21 -12.22
CA ASP A 212 -20.45 2.01 -12.32
C ASP A 212 -21.66 2.12 -11.39
N LEU A 213 -22.86 2.24 -11.99
CA LEU A 213 -24.14 2.38 -11.31
C LEU A 213 -25.00 1.11 -11.41
N ARG A 214 -24.41 -0.06 -11.66
CA ARG A 214 -25.17 -1.31 -11.74
C ARG A 214 -26.01 -1.51 -10.45
N PRO A 215 -27.29 -1.91 -10.56
CA PRO A 215 -28.17 -2.00 -9.39
C PRO A 215 -27.82 -3.18 -8.47
N THR A 216 -27.13 -4.20 -8.99
CA THR A 216 -26.65 -5.36 -8.23
C THR A 216 -25.31 -5.86 -8.79
N PRO A 217 -24.50 -6.59 -8.01
CA PRO A 217 -23.19 -7.08 -8.48
C PRO A 217 -23.24 -7.98 -9.71
N GLY A 218 -24.36 -8.66 -9.96
CA GLY A 218 -24.54 -9.56 -11.11
C GLY A 218 -25.27 -8.93 -12.30
N ALA A 219 -25.66 -7.66 -12.21
CA ALA A 219 -26.30 -6.96 -13.33
C ALA A 219 -25.27 -6.56 -14.39
N ASP A 220 -25.77 -6.37 -15.62
CA ASP A 220 -25.00 -5.81 -16.72
C ASP A 220 -24.39 -4.46 -16.32
N ASP A 221 -23.23 -4.18 -16.90
CA ASP A 221 -22.50 -2.94 -16.68
C ASP A 221 -23.38 -1.72 -17.01
N TYR A 222 -23.45 -0.78 -16.08
CA TYR A 222 -24.17 0.46 -16.28
C TYR A 222 -23.28 1.66 -15.94
N PHE A 223 -22.54 2.13 -16.93
CA PHE A 223 -21.57 3.20 -16.75
C PHE A 223 -22.16 4.59 -17.03
N GLN A 224 -21.81 5.55 -16.18
CA GLN A 224 -22.14 6.97 -16.34
C GLN A 224 -20.93 7.83 -15.99
N SER A 225 -20.95 9.09 -16.43
CA SER A 225 -19.85 10.02 -16.16
C SER A 225 -20.09 10.80 -14.86
N PHE A 226 -19.02 10.97 -14.09
CA PHE A 226 -18.91 11.98 -13.05
C PHE A 226 -17.75 12.91 -13.39
N VAL A 227 -18.04 14.18 -13.60
CA VAL A 227 -17.04 15.18 -13.96
C VAL A 227 -16.90 16.14 -12.80
N VAL A 228 -15.67 16.31 -12.32
CA VAL A 228 -15.33 17.25 -11.25
C VAL A 228 -14.39 18.31 -11.78
N ARG A 229 -14.74 19.57 -11.56
CA ARG A 229 -13.98 20.73 -12.00
C ARG A 229 -13.70 21.64 -10.81
N ARG A 230 -12.60 22.39 -10.91
CA ARG A 230 -12.29 23.48 -10.00
C ARG A 230 -12.85 24.76 -10.60
N GLU A 231 -13.66 25.47 -9.85
CA GLU A 231 -14.12 26.81 -10.25
C GLU A 231 -12.99 27.83 -10.06
N ALA A 232 -12.91 28.78 -10.99
CA ALA A 232 -11.85 29.80 -10.98
C ALA A 232 -12.00 30.79 -9.80
N GLU A 233 -13.22 31.01 -9.32
CA GLU A 233 -13.54 31.95 -8.25
C GLU A 233 -13.90 31.20 -6.96
N GLY A 234 -13.26 31.55 -5.84
CA GLY A 234 -13.53 30.94 -4.53
C GLY A 234 -12.99 29.53 -4.31
N GLY A 235 -12.45 28.86 -5.34
CA GLY A 235 -11.84 27.54 -5.23
C GLY A 235 -12.82 26.41 -4.91
N THR A 236 -14.12 26.64 -5.13
CA THR A 236 -15.18 25.64 -4.97
C THR A 236 -15.09 24.58 -6.07
N LEU A 237 -15.63 23.40 -5.79
CA LEU A 237 -15.76 22.35 -6.78
C LEU A 237 -17.13 22.42 -7.45
N SER A 238 -17.15 22.18 -8.75
CA SER A 238 -18.36 22.03 -9.56
C SER A 238 -18.25 20.78 -10.42
N GLY A 239 -19.31 20.48 -11.16
CA GLY A 239 -19.34 19.24 -11.91
C GLY A 239 -20.71 18.81 -12.37
N GLU A 240 -20.72 17.62 -12.93
CA GLU A 240 -21.92 16.91 -13.33
C GLU A 240 -21.80 15.46 -12.88
N PHE A 241 -22.86 14.92 -12.29
CA PHE A 241 -22.97 13.51 -11.98
C PHE A 241 -24.11 12.93 -12.80
N TYR A 242 -23.78 12.00 -13.70
CA TYR A 242 -24.72 11.44 -14.66
C TYR A 242 -25.45 12.54 -15.46
N GLY A 243 -24.67 13.50 -15.99
CA GLY A 243 -25.17 14.63 -16.79
C GLY A 243 -26.01 15.67 -16.02
N THR A 244 -26.21 15.48 -14.72
CA THR A 244 -26.94 16.43 -13.86
C THR A 244 -25.95 17.31 -13.11
N PRO A 245 -26.09 18.66 -13.13
CA PRO A 245 -25.23 19.54 -12.37
C PRO A 245 -25.22 19.20 -10.88
N VAL A 246 -24.01 19.11 -10.30
CA VAL A 246 -23.84 18.94 -8.86
C VAL A 246 -24.08 20.26 -8.13
N GLN A 247 -24.70 20.17 -6.96
CA GLN A 247 -25.00 21.28 -6.06
C GLN A 247 -24.48 20.94 -4.66
N ASN A 248 -24.22 21.95 -3.82
CA ASN A 248 -23.78 21.76 -2.44
C ASN A 248 -22.57 20.80 -2.31
N PHE A 249 -21.59 20.95 -3.20
CA PHE A 249 -20.41 20.08 -3.23
C PHE A 249 -19.47 20.45 -2.09
N GLU A 250 -19.37 19.56 -1.12
CA GLU A 250 -18.48 19.65 0.03
C GLU A 250 -17.37 18.60 -0.04
N VAL A 251 -16.18 18.96 0.44
CA VAL A 251 -15.02 18.06 0.55
C VAL A 251 -14.43 18.14 1.95
N ASN A 252 -14.07 16.99 2.52
CA ASN A 252 -13.35 16.87 3.78
C ASN A 252 -12.04 16.09 3.57
N LEU A 253 -10.94 16.70 4.00
CA LEU A 253 -9.57 16.19 3.88
C LEU A 253 -8.95 15.80 5.25
N ASP A 254 -9.63 16.12 6.36
CA ASP A 254 -9.08 16.06 7.72
C ASP A 254 -8.88 14.63 8.24
N TRP A 255 -9.49 13.64 7.57
CA TRP A 255 -9.47 12.24 7.99
C TRP A 255 -8.35 11.43 7.34
N GLY A 256 -7.38 12.08 6.68
CA GLY A 256 -6.26 11.40 6.01
C GLY A 256 -6.64 10.75 4.67
N TYR A 257 -7.86 11.01 4.19
CA TYR A 257 -8.33 10.65 2.86
C TYR A 257 -9.29 11.73 2.35
N VAL A 258 -9.52 11.75 1.04
CA VAL A 258 -10.48 12.68 0.44
C VAL A 258 -11.87 12.09 0.54
N SER A 259 -12.77 12.77 1.24
CA SER A 259 -14.20 12.46 1.27
C SER A 259 -15.01 13.61 0.72
N PHE A 260 -16.14 13.32 0.10
CA PHE A 260 -16.99 14.33 -0.51
C PHE A 260 -18.47 14.00 -0.39
N ALA A 261 -19.28 15.04 -0.50
CA ALA A 261 -20.73 14.92 -0.67
C ALA A 261 -21.24 16.02 -1.60
N PHE A 262 -22.31 15.74 -2.32
CA PHE A 262 -23.04 16.72 -3.13
C PHE A 262 -24.49 16.28 -3.30
N THR A 263 -25.31 17.17 -3.83
CA THR A 263 -26.67 16.87 -4.25
C THR A 263 -26.83 17.04 -5.75
N THR A 264 -27.63 16.19 -6.38
CA THR A 264 -28.20 16.45 -7.72
C THR A 264 -29.71 16.48 -7.61
N GLU A 265 -30.36 17.18 -8.53
CA GLU A 265 -31.82 17.20 -8.61
C GLU A 265 -32.25 16.93 -10.05
N ASP A 266 -33.19 16.00 -10.18
CA ASP A 266 -34.00 15.88 -11.39
C ASP A 266 -35.46 16.17 -11.03
N GLY A 267 -36.35 16.18 -12.03
CA GLY A 267 -37.78 16.39 -11.81
C GLY A 267 -38.46 15.33 -10.93
N SER A 268 -37.74 14.31 -10.45
CA SER A 268 -38.22 13.22 -9.59
C SER A 268 -37.71 13.30 -8.15
N GLY A 269 -36.80 14.24 -7.82
CA GLY A 269 -36.40 14.58 -6.46
C GLY A 269 -34.91 14.85 -6.28
N THR A 270 -34.53 15.19 -5.05
CA THR A 270 -33.14 15.37 -4.66
C THR A 270 -32.46 14.02 -4.42
N TYR A 271 -31.24 13.89 -4.93
CA TYR A 271 -30.34 12.78 -4.68
C TYR A 271 -29.17 13.28 -3.85
N HIS A 272 -28.94 12.64 -2.71
CA HIS A 272 -27.78 12.90 -1.85
C HIS A 272 -26.70 11.88 -2.19
N THR A 273 -25.56 12.35 -2.67
CA THR A 273 -24.43 11.51 -3.05
C THR A 273 -23.26 11.80 -2.14
N SER A 274 -22.60 10.76 -1.66
CA SER A 274 -21.35 10.89 -0.91
C SER A 274 -20.37 9.79 -1.28
N GLY A 275 -19.08 10.06 -1.10
CA GLY A 275 -18.04 9.11 -1.43
C GLY A 275 -16.67 9.48 -0.87
N LYS A 276 -15.69 8.65 -1.21
CA LYS A 276 -14.29 8.82 -0.83
C LYS A 276 -13.36 8.36 -1.97
N VAL A 277 -12.18 8.95 -2.01
CA VAL A 277 -11.07 8.43 -2.82
C VAL A 277 -10.40 7.28 -2.06
N VAL A 278 -10.25 6.13 -2.70
CA VAL A 278 -9.59 4.93 -2.15
C VAL A 278 -8.71 4.35 -3.25
N ALA A 279 -7.40 4.19 -3.06
CA ALA A 279 -6.51 3.57 -4.06
C ALA A 279 -6.69 4.13 -5.50
N GLY A 280 -6.87 5.45 -5.65
CA GLY A 280 -7.07 6.10 -6.95
C GLY A 280 -8.43 5.90 -7.63
N ARG A 281 -9.38 5.21 -6.99
CA ARG A 281 -10.79 5.08 -7.41
C ARG A 281 -11.70 5.85 -6.46
N LEU A 282 -12.93 6.08 -6.90
CA LEU A 282 -14.00 6.56 -6.02
C LEU A 282 -14.85 5.39 -5.57
N GLU A 283 -15.21 5.38 -4.30
CA GLU A 283 -16.26 4.53 -3.73
C GLU A 283 -17.32 5.46 -3.15
N GLY A 284 -18.59 5.23 -3.49
CA GLY A 284 -19.65 6.13 -3.07
C GLY A 284 -21.02 5.50 -3.06
N ARG A 285 -21.97 6.29 -2.56
CA ARG A 285 -23.37 5.94 -2.40
C ARG A 285 -24.25 7.11 -2.79
N THR A 286 -25.41 6.82 -3.35
CA THR A 286 -26.44 7.80 -3.68
C THR A 286 -27.76 7.38 -3.08
N HIS A 287 -28.41 8.30 -2.37
CA HIS A 287 -29.69 8.07 -1.71
C HIS A 287 -30.71 9.15 -2.07
N SER A 288 -31.94 8.73 -2.37
CA SER A 288 -33.07 9.65 -2.58
C SER A 288 -34.31 9.15 -1.85
N LEU A 289 -34.77 9.93 -0.86
CA LEU A 289 -35.98 9.62 -0.09
C LEU A 289 -37.23 9.66 -0.96
N GLY A 290 -37.36 10.66 -1.85
CA GLY A 290 -38.52 10.81 -2.74
C GLY A 290 -38.69 9.64 -3.71
N ARG A 291 -37.60 8.93 -4.01
CA ARG A 291 -37.56 7.76 -4.90
C ARG A 291 -37.52 6.43 -4.15
N GLY A 292 -37.35 6.44 -2.83
CA GLY A 292 -37.08 5.22 -2.06
C GLY A 292 -35.83 4.49 -2.54
N PHE A 293 -34.80 5.25 -2.91
CA PHE A 293 -33.64 4.76 -3.66
C PHE A 293 -32.36 4.83 -2.83
N LEU A 294 -31.59 3.75 -2.82
CA LEU A 294 -30.21 3.70 -2.31
C LEU A 294 -29.39 2.86 -3.28
N ALA A 295 -28.31 3.43 -3.80
CA ALA A 295 -27.35 2.74 -4.66
C ALA A 295 -25.93 2.89 -4.13
N GLU A 296 -25.18 1.80 -4.19
CA GLU A 296 -23.73 1.80 -4.04
C GLU A 296 -23.09 1.89 -5.42
N TRP A 297 -21.95 2.54 -5.53
CA TRP A 297 -21.24 2.71 -6.80
C TRP A 297 -19.74 2.83 -6.59
N SER A 298 -19.00 2.55 -7.67
CA SER A 298 -17.57 2.81 -7.73
C SER A 298 -17.24 3.55 -9.01
N ALA A 299 -16.14 4.31 -9.03
CA ALA A 299 -15.71 4.99 -10.23
C ALA A 299 -14.21 4.87 -10.43
N VAL A 300 -13.80 4.72 -11.69
CA VAL A 300 -12.40 4.77 -12.11
C VAL A 300 -12.19 6.00 -12.98
N ARG A 301 -10.97 6.55 -12.96
CA ARG A 301 -10.61 7.69 -13.80
C ARG A 301 -10.71 7.30 -15.28
N GLU A 302 -11.25 8.20 -16.11
CA GLU A 302 -11.25 8.07 -17.58
C GLU A 302 -9.90 8.44 -18.21
#